data_AF-A0A1Y4W9G5-F1
#
_entry.id   AF-A0A1Y4W9G5-F1
#
_cell.length_a   1.000
_cell.length_b   1.000
_cell.length_c   1.000
_cell.angle_alpha   90.00
_cell.angle_beta   90.00
_cell.angle_gamma   90.00
#
_symmetry.space_group_name_H-M   'P 1'
#
loop_
_entity.id
_entity.type
_entity.pdbx_description
1 polymer ?
#
loop_
_entity_poly.entity_id
_entity_poly.type
_entity_poly.pdbx_seq_one_letter_code
_entity_poly.pdbx_strand_id
1 'polypeptide(L)'
;MSQETEKQERGRLQHAAEHERPNKRNSVLFYLVILFAAAFVLLLMSFLMQQRANQAALDDLQQTSDSTVQSLENMLQENESLKEQNAELQAQVDALEEQVNSAQTDTGETDALQRQLDALTYLNQIRALYNEGRYADARDVAAAAESALAGNGGMEGVLGEVSAALTDQERENYDPLEAYHSLTEWLN
;
A
#
# COMPACT_ATOMS: atom_id res chain seq x y z
N MET A 1 126.45 5.11 4.24
CA MET A 1 125.96 6.43 3.81
C MET A 1 124.64 6.68 4.54
N SER A 2 124.65 6.77 5.87
CA SER A 2 125.14 7.92 6.66
C SER A 2 124.13 9.05 6.65
N GLN A 3 123.43 9.17 7.79
CA GLN A 3 123.08 10.41 8.48
C GLN A 3 122.89 11.65 7.59
N GLU A 4 121.66 11.94 7.23
CA GLU A 4 121.18 13.31 7.39
C GLU A 4 119.66 13.34 7.44
N THR A 5 119.14 14.18 8.34
CA THR A 5 117.73 14.52 8.54
C THR A 5 116.86 13.62 9.44
N GLU A 6 117.47 13.13 10.52
CA GLU A 6 116.89 13.06 11.88
C GLU A 6 116.40 14.43 12.45
N LYS A 7 116.13 15.44 11.59
CA LYS A 7 115.69 16.79 11.98
C LYS A 7 114.20 17.03 11.80
N GLN A 8 113.48 16.20 11.04
CA GLN A 8 112.05 16.42 10.78
C GLN A 8 111.11 15.68 11.73
N GLU A 9 111.64 14.86 12.65
CA GLU A 9 110.85 14.25 13.74
C GLU A 9 110.71 15.14 14.99
N ARG A 10 111.45 16.25 15.08
CA ARG A 10 111.43 17.14 16.27
C ARG A 10 110.30 18.18 16.28
N GLY A 11 109.56 18.34 15.19
CA GLY A 11 108.38 19.21 15.14
C GLY A 11 107.08 18.54 15.59
N ARG A 12 107.10 17.23 15.87
CA ARG A 12 105.90 16.42 16.14
C ARG A 12 105.39 16.45 17.58
N LEU A 13 106.06 17.13 18.53
CA LEU A 13 105.74 16.95 19.95
C LEU A 13 105.78 18.23 20.81
N GLN A 14 105.94 19.41 20.21
CA GLN A 14 105.95 20.66 20.96
C GLN A 14 104.92 21.60 20.35
N HIS A 15 103.67 21.45 20.82
CA HIS A 15 102.68 22.51 21.10
C HIS A 15 101.37 21.78 21.46
N ALA A 16 101.49 20.91 22.48
CA ALA A 16 100.37 20.63 23.34
C ALA A 16 100.04 21.92 24.09
N ALA A 17 98.74 22.21 24.20
CA ALA A 17 98.13 23.34 24.93
C ALA A 17 98.14 24.70 24.22
N GLU A 18 97.30 24.87 23.18
CA GLU A 18 96.74 26.20 22.95
C GLU A 18 95.31 26.17 22.35
N HIS A 19 94.35 26.42 23.25
CA HIS A 19 93.12 27.19 23.04
C HIS A 19 91.91 26.56 22.31
N GLU A 20 90.95 26.23 23.17
CA GLU A 20 89.50 26.09 23.01
C GLU A 20 88.83 27.37 22.40
N ARG A 21 87.73 27.17 21.62
CA ARG A 21 86.58 28.11 21.32
C ARG A 21 86.66 29.02 20.06
N PRO A 22 85.54 29.57 19.54
CA PRO A 22 84.22 28.97 19.23
C PRO A 22 83.62 29.48 17.88
N ASN A 23 83.27 28.60 16.93
CA ASN A 23 82.57 29.02 15.69
C ASN A 23 81.05 28.82 15.80
N LYS A 24 80.34 29.75 16.48
CA LYS A 24 78.91 29.60 16.87
C LYS A 24 77.89 30.50 16.15
N ARG A 25 78.28 31.32 15.16
CA ARG A 25 77.35 32.31 14.53
C ARG A 25 76.69 31.86 13.22
N ASN A 26 77.36 31.12 12.33
CA ASN A 26 76.77 30.70 11.05
C ASN A 26 75.90 29.43 11.16
N SER A 27 76.10 28.63 12.23
CA SER A 27 75.28 27.44 12.51
C SER A 27 73.85 27.80 12.92
N VAL A 28 73.66 28.93 13.61
CA VAL A 28 72.33 29.38 14.05
C VAL A 28 71.49 29.87 12.87
N LEU A 29 72.10 30.59 11.92
CA LEU A 29 71.42 31.00 10.68
C LEU A 29 71.02 29.78 9.83
N PHE A 30 71.88 28.78 9.73
CA PHE A 30 71.58 27.54 9.02
C PHE A 30 70.43 26.76 9.69
N TYR A 31 70.41 26.71 11.03
CA TYR A 31 69.29 26.13 11.79
C TYR A 31 67.98 26.90 11.58
N LEU A 32 68.03 28.24 11.52
CA LEU A 32 66.86 29.09 11.22
C LEU A 32 66.31 28.84 9.81
N VAL A 33 67.17 28.68 8.81
CA VAL A 33 66.76 28.36 7.42
C VAL A 33 66.13 26.97 7.35
N ILE A 34 66.70 25.98 8.05
CA ILE A 34 66.11 24.63 8.14
C ILE A 34 64.77 24.67 8.87
N LEU A 35 64.65 25.44 9.95
CA LEU A 35 63.41 25.60 10.68
C LEU A 35 62.31 26.25 9.81
N PHE A 36 62.69 27.25 9.01
CA PHE A 36 61.79 27.92 8.06
C PHE A 36 61.39 26.98 6.92
N ALA A 37 62.33 26.24 6.33
CA ALA A 37 62.05 25.24 5.32
C ALA A 37 61.14 24.12 5.87
N ALA A 38 61.39 23.65 7.10
CA ALA A 38 60.54 22.69 7.78
C ALA A 38 59.13 23.23 7.99
N ALA A 39 58.98 24.50 8.38
CA ALA A 39 57.67 25.15 8.50
C ALA A 39 56.93 25.21 7.15
N PHE A 40 57.62 25.53 6.05
CA PHE A 40 57.04 25.48 4.72
C PHE A 40 56.62 24.08 4.30
N VAL A 41 57.42 23.06 4.61
CA VAL A 41 57.07 21.66 4.36
C VAL A 41 55.86 21.23 5.20
N LEU A 42 55.76 21.68 6.44
CA LEU A 42 54.60 21.43 7.31
C LEU A 42 53.34 22.13 6.77
N LEU A 43 53.46 23.36 6.26
CA LEU A 43 52.36 24.07 5.62
C LEU A 43 51.94 23.38 4.30
N LEU A 44 52.89 22.91 3.50
CA LEU A 44 52.60 22.13 2.29
C LEU A 44 51.91 20.80 2.62
N MET A 45 52.37 20.09 3.65
CA MET A 45 51.70 18.87 4.13
C MET A 45 50.29 19.15 4.66
N SER A 46 50.11 20.22 5.44
CA SER A 46 48.80 20.65 5.92
C SER A 46 47.87 21.02 4.77
N PHE A 47 48.38 21.71 3.76
CA PHE A 47 47.61 22.10 2.58
C PHE A 47 47.21 20.89 1.72
N LEU A 48 48.11 19.92 1.51
CA LEU A 48 47.81 18.69 0.77
C LEU A 48 46.82 17.79 1.54
N MET A 49 46.93 17.72 2.86
CA MET A 49 45.95 17.03 3.70
C MET A 49 44.58 17.70 3.59
N GLN A 50 44.54 19.04 3.60
CA GLN A 50 43.30 19.79 3.46
C GLN A 50 42.70 19.66 2.06
N GLN A 51 43.51 19.63 0.99
CA GLN A 51 43.04 19.42 -0.38
C GLN A 51 42.43 18.02 -0.55
N ARG A 52 43.07 16.99 0.01
CA ARG A 52 42.53 15.62 -0.01
C ARG A 52 41.29 15.47 0.87
N ALA A 53 41.27 16.10 2.04
CA ALA A 53 40.09 16.09 2.91
C ALA A 53 38.90 16.83 2.28
N ASN A 54 39.14 17.95 1.59
CA ASN A 54 38.10 18.71 0.92
C ASN A 54 37.59 18.00 -0.36
N GLN A 55 38.47 17.31 -1.09
CA GLN A 55 38.05 16.45 -2.22
C GLN A 55 37.26 15.24 -1.75
N ALA A 56 37.69 14.56 -0.67
CA ALA A 56 36.95 13.44 -0.10
C ALA A 56 35.59 13.87 0.45
N ALA A 57 35.48 15.04 1.09
CA ALA A 57 34.20 15.58 1.55
C ALA A 57 33.26 15.98 0.40
N LEU A 58 33.81 16.47 -0.72
CA LEU A 58 33.02 16.78 -1.93
C LEU A 58 32.56 15.52 -2.67
N ASP A 59 33.41 14.48 -2.74
CA ASP A 59 33.10 13.18 -3.35
C ASP A 59 32.05 12.42 -2.52
N ASP A 60 32.17 12.46 -1.19
CA ASP A 60 31.18 11.92 -0.26
C ASP A 60 29.85 12.68 -0.34
N LEU A 61 29.87 14.01 -0.46
CA LEU A 61 28.65 14.80 -0.71
C LEU A 61 28.03 14.49 -2.08
N GLN A 62 28.82 14.30 -3.13
CA GLN A 62 28.32 13.94 -4.46
C GLN A 62 27.71 12.53 -4.45
N GLN A 63 28.40 11.55 -3.88
CA GLN A 63 27.89 10.18 -3.75
C GLN A 63 26.64 10.12 -2.87
N THR A 64 26.59 10.89 -1.78
CA THR A 64 25.40 11.00 -0.92
C THR A 64 24.26 11.72 -1.66
N SER A 65 24.55 12.76 -2.44
CA SER A 65 23.56 13.45 -3.27
C SER A 65 22.99 12.53 -4.35
N ASP A 66 23.83 11.83 -5.10
CA ASP A 66 23.42 10.91 -6.17
C ASP A 66 22.59 9.74 -5.61
N SER A 67 23.02 9.16 -4.49
CA SER A 67 22.26 8.10 -3.82
C SER A 67 20.94 8.59 -3.20
N THR A 68 20.89 9.84 -2.71
CA THR A 68 19.65 10.45 -2.20
C THR A 68 18.68 10.75 -3.33
N VAL A 69 19.17 11.26 -4.46
CA VAL A 69 18.36 11.49 -5.68
C VAL A 69 17.83 10.16 -6.22
N GLN A 70 18.66 9.13 -6.29
CA GLN A 70 18.25 7.80 -6.73
C GLN A 70 17.21 7.18 -5.78
N SER A 71 17.38 7.34 -4.47
CA SER A 71 16.38 6.89 -3.49
C SER A 71 15.07 7.65 -3.60
N LEU A 72 15.10 8.97 -3.87
CA LEU A 72 13.90 9.77 -4.12
C LEU A 72 13.20 9.35 -5.40
N GLU A 73 13.95 9.06 -6.47
CA GLU A 73 13.40 8.57 -7.73
C GLU A 73 12.74 7.20 -7.56
N ASN A 74 13.38 6.28 -6.82
CA ASN A 74 12.78 4.99 -6.48
C ASN A 74 11.50 5.16 -5.64
N MET A 75 11.50 6.05 -4.64
CA MET A 75 10.31 6.33 -3.83
C MET A 75 9.18 6.97 -4.66
N LEU A 76 9.52 7.84 -5.61
CA LEU A 76 8.55 8.44 -6.54
C LEU A 76 7.94 7.37 -7.45
N GLN A 77 8.76 6.51 -8.05
CA GLN A 77 8.29 5.40 -8.89
C GLN A 77 7.41 4.42 -8.09
N GLU A 78 7.81 4.09 -6.86
CA GLU A 78 6.99 3.25 -5.98
C GLU A 78 5.67 3.94 -5.63
N ASN A 79 5.69 5.26 -5.38
CA ASN A 79 4.47 6.02 -5.11
C ASN A 79 3.53 6.07 -6.32
N GLU A 80 4.07 6.23 -7.53
CA GLU A 80 3.30 6.17 -8.77
C GLU A 80 2.71 4.78 -8.98
N SER A 81 3.49 3.71 -8.81
CA SER A 81 3.00 2.33 -8.91
C SER A 81 1.93 2.03 -7.86
N LEU A 82 2.11 2.50 -6.62
CA LEU A 82 1.11 2.34 -5.56
C LEU A 82 -0.17 3.11 -5.89
N LYS A 83 -0.08 4.30 -6.48
CA LYS A 83 -1.26 5.05 -6.94
C LYS A 83 -2.00 4.31 -8.05
N GLU A 84 -1.27 3.74 -9.00
CA GLU A 84 -1.85 2.95 -10.09
C GLU A 84 -2.55 1.70 -9.55
N GLN A 85 -1.89 0.94 -8.66
CA GLN A 85 -2.49 -0.21 -8.00
C GLN A 85 -3.72 0.17 -7.16
N ASN A 86 -3.67 1.32 -6.47
CA ASN A 86 -4.80 1.80 -5.69
C ASN A 86 -5.98 2.20 -6.60
N ALA A 87 -5.71 2.83 -7.75
CA ALA A 87 -6.73 3.13 -8.75
C ALA A 87 -7.33 1.85 -9.37
N GLU A 88 -6.50 0.85 -9.66
CA GLU A 88 -6.96 -0.45 -10.17
C GLU A 88 -7.79 -1.22 -9.13
N LEU A 89 -7.34 -1.25 -7.87
CA LEU A 89 -8.08 -1.85 -6.76
C LEU A 89 -9.42 -1.13 -6.54
N GLN A 90 -9.44 0.20 -6.60
CA GLN A 90 -10.68 0.95 -6.49
C GLN A 90 -11.64 0.63 -7.63
N ALA A 91 -11.15 0.55 -8.87
CA ALA A 91 -11.97 0.16 -10.02
C ALA A 91 -12.50 -1.27 -9.89
N GLN A 92 -11.72 -2.20 -9.32
CA GLN A 92 -12.18 -3.56 -9.03
C GLN A 92 -13.27 -3.58 -7.95
N VAL A 93 -13.13 -2.78 -6.89
CA VAL A 93 -14.15 -2.65 -5.85
C VAL A 93 -15.44 -2.12 -6.45
N ASP A 94 -15.39 -1.04 -7.24
CA ASP A 94 -16.57 -0.44 -7.86
C ASP A 94 -17.28 -1.45 -8.79
N ALA A 95 -16.52 -2.19 -9.60
CA ALA A 95 -17.06 -3.23 -10.48
C ALA A 95 -17.67 -4.41 -9.72
N LEU A 96 -17.05 -4.84 -8.61
CA LEU A 96 -17.58 -5.91 -7.76
C LEU A 96 -18.86 -5.46 -7.05
N GLU A 97 -18.93 -4.23 -6.57
CA GLU A 97 -20.15 -3.68 -5.96
C GLU A 97 -21.30 -3.63 -6.97
N GLU A 98 -21.06 -3.23 -8.21
CA GLU A 98 -22.06 -3.26 -9.28
C GLU A 98 -22.52 -4.70 -9.58
N GLN A 99 -21.59 -5.66 -9.63
CA GLN A 99 -21.93 -7.07 -9.83
C GLN A 99 -22.76 -7.65 -8.68
N VAL A 100 -22.45 -7.29 -7.44
CA VAL A 100 -23.24 -7.72 -6.27
C VAL A 100 -24.64 -7.11 -6.30
N ASN A 101 -24.77 -5.82 -6.60
CA ASN A 101 -26.06 -5.14 -6.65
C ASN A 101 -26.98 -5.71 -7.75
N SER A 102 -26.41 -5.98 -8.93
CA SER A 102 -27.15 -6.63 -10.02
C SER A 102 -27.58 -8.05 -9.66
N ALA A 103 -26.68 -8.88 -9.12
CA ALA A 103 -27.02 -10.22 -8.66
C ALA A 103 -28.09 -10.21 -7.55
N GLN A 104 -28.00 -9.27 -6.60
CA GLN A 104 -29.01 -9.11 -5.56
C GLN A 104 -30.37 -8.74 -6.13
N THR A 105 -30.41 -7.87 -7.14
CA THR A 105 -31.64 -7.50 -7.84
C THR A 105 -32.26 -8.71 -8.54
N ASP A 106 -31.45 -9.47 -9.30
CA ASP A 106 -31.90 -10.67 -10.02
C ASP A 106 -32.43 -11.75 -9.07
N THR A 107 -31.75 -11.96 -7.93
CA THR A 107 -32.22 -12.91 -6.90
C THR A 107 -33.52 -12.44 -6.25
N GLY A 108 -33.65 -11.14 -5.95
CA GLY A 108 -34.86 -10.58 -5.38
C GLY A 108 -36.08 -10.69 -6.31
N GLU A 109 -35.88 -10.48 -7.61
CA GLU A 109 -36.92 -10.67 -8.63
C GLU A 109 -37.32 -12.15 -8.75
N THR A 110 -36.35 -13.06 -8.77
CA THR A 110 -36.60 -14.51 -8.80
C THR A 110 -37.40 -14.96 -7.58
N ASP A 111 -37.01 -14.50 -6.39
CA ASP A 111 -37.71 -14.81 -5.14
C ASP A 111 -39.13 -14.22 -5.12
N ALA A 112 -39.34 -13.04 -5.70
CA ALA A 112 -40.68 -12.44 -5.84
C ALA A 112 -41.57 -13.28 -6.77
N LEU A 113 -41.06 -13.65 -7.95
CA LEU A 113 -41.78 -14.49 -8.91
C LEU A 113 -42.13 -15.87 -8.32
N GLN A 114 -41.20 -16.48 -7.60
CA GLN A 114 -41.44 -17.78 -6.96
C GLN A 114 -42.55 -17.69 -5.92
N ARG A 115 -42.55 -16.64 -5.09
CA ARG A 115 -43.63 -16.40 -4.12
C ARG A 115 -44.99 -16.19 -4.78
N GLN A 116 -45.03 -15.46 -5.90
CA GLN A 116 -46.26 -15.26 -6.67
C GLN A 116 -46.78 -16.58 -7.27
N LEU A 117 -45.90 -17.44 -7.77
CA LEU A 117 -46.27 -18.79 -8.24
C LEU A 117 -46.78 -19.68 -7.12
N ASP A 118 -46.12 -19.68 -5.96
CA ASP A 118 -46.55 -20.43 -4.78
C ASP A 118 -47.93 -19.96 -4.32
N ALA A 119 -48.14 -18.65 -4.27
CA ALA A 119 -49.43 -18.02 -3.98
C ALA A 119 -50.54 -18.50 -4.92
N LEU A 120 -50.33 -18.40 -6.23
CA LEU A 120 -51.31 -18.87 -7.22
C LEU A 120 -51.55 -20.38 -7.12
N THR A 121 -50.54 -21.16 -6.75
CA THR A 121 -50.66 -22.61 -6.55
C THR A 121 -51.52 -22.93 -5.33
N TYR A 122 -51.28 -22.27 -4.19
CA TYR A 122 -52.11 -22.40 -3.00
C TYR A 122 -53.56 -22.01 -3.29
N LEU A 123 -53.79 -20.89 -3.98
CA LEU A 123 -55.14 -20.45 -4.37
C LEU A 123 -55.87 -21.51 -5.19
N ASN A 124 -55.20 -22.10 -6.18
CA ASN A 124 -55.77 -23.18 -6.98
C ASN A 124 -56.05 -24.44 -6.14
N GLN A 125 -55.17 -24.79 -5.21
CA GLN A 125 -55.36 -25.93 -4.32
C GLN A 125 -56.57 -25.74 -3.38
N ILE A 126 -56.70 -24.55 -2.78
CA ILE A 126 -57.83 -24.20 -1.92
C ILE A 126 -59.15 -24.31 -2.69
N ARG A 127 -59.18 -23.81 -3.94
CA ARG A 127 -60.35 -23.95 -4.83
C ARG A 127 -60.71 -25.39 -5.13
N ALA A 128 -59.71 -26.22 -5.46
CA ALA A 128 -59.94 -27.62 -5.76
C ALA A 128 -60.58 -28.32 -4.55
N LEU A 129 -60.03 -28.11 -3.35
CA LEU A 129 -60.55 -28.68 -2.11
C LEU A 129 -61.96 -28.16 -1.77
N TYR A 130 -62.21 -26.87 -1.98
CA TYR A 130 -63.54 -26.28 -1.79
C TYR A 130 -64.58 -26.92 -2.72
N ASN A 131 -64.23 -27.08 -4.01
CA ASN A 131 -65.11 -27.69 -5.02
C ASN A 131 -65.35 -29.19 -4.77
N GLU A 132 -64.39 -29.88 -4.14
CA GLU A 132 -64.54 -31.27 -3.67
C GLU A 132 -65.38 -31.39 -2.39
N GLY A 133 -65.79 -30.28 -1.77
CA GLY A 133 -66.52 -30.25 -0.50
C GLY A 133 -65.65 -30.49 0.74
N ARG A 134 -64.31 -30.47 0.58
CA ARG A 134 -63.33 -30.70 1.63
C ARG A 134 -62.97 -29.40 2.34
N TYR A 135 -63.96 -28.77 2.97
CA TYR A 135 -63.80 -27.43 3.57
C TYR A 135 -62.81 -27.36 4.73
N ALA A 136 -62.66 -28.43 5.51
CA ALA A 136 -61.67 -28.49 6.59
C ALA A 136 -60.24 -28.45 6.01
N ASP A 137 -59.96 -29.31 5.03
CA ASP A 137 -58.66 -29.34 4.35
C ASP A 137 -58.37 -28.02 3.63
N ALA A 138 -59.38 -27.39 3.01
CA ALA A 138 -59.24 -26.09 2.37
C ALA A 138 -58.84 -24.99 3.37
N ARG A 139 -59.40 -24.99 4.59
CA ARG A 139 -59.00 -24.07 5.67
C ARG A 139 -57.58 -24.33 6.15
N ASP A 140 -57.19 -25.59 6.29
CA ASP A 140 -55.83 -25.95 6.72
C ASP A 140 -54.79 -25.51 5.67
N VAL A 141 -55.08 -25.68 4.38
CA VAL A 141 -54.23 -25.19 3.30
C VAL A 141 -54.19 -23.66 3.25
N ALA A 142 -55.32 -22.98 3.45
CA ALA A 142 -55.35 -21.51 3.53
C ALA A 142 -54.49 -20.99 4.69
N ALA A 143 -54.59 -21.59 5.87
CA ALA A 143 -53.76 -21.23 7.02
C ALA A 143 -52.27 -21.52 6.77
N ALA A 144 -51.94 -22.64 6.11
CA ALA A 144 -50.58 -22.97 5.72
C ALA A 144 -50.01 -21.96 4.71
N ALA A 145 -50.80 -21.56 3.71
CA ALA A 145 -50.43 -20.56 2.72
C ALA A 145 -50.17 -19.19 3.35
N GLU A 146 -51.06 -18.75 4.26
CA GLU A 146 -50.87 -17.52 5.03
C GLU A 146 -49.59 -17.56 5.87
N SER A 147 -49.31 -18.69 6.53
CA SER A 147 -48.08 -18.84 7.31
C SER A 147 -46.82 -18.87 6.42
N ALA A 148 -46.88 -19.50 5.25
CA ALA A 148 -45.75 -19.60 4.33
C ALA A 148 -45.38 -18.23 3.73
N LEU A 149 -46.38 -17.38 3.50
CA LEU A 149 -46.22 -16.07 2.87
C LEU A 149 -46.25 -14.90 3.87
N ALA A 150 -46.33 -15.18 5.18
CA ALA A 150 -46.49 -14.17 6.24
C ALA A 150 -45.44 -13.05 6.21
N GLY A 151 -44.20 -13.36 5.82
CA GLY A 151 -43.13 -12.37 5.67
C GLY A 151 -43.38 -11.29 4.62
N ASN A 152 -44.35 -11.51 3.72
CA ASN A 152 -44.65 -10.66 2.57
C ASN A 152 -46.10 -10.17 2.56
N GLY A 153 -46.70 -10.06 3.76
CA GLY A 153 -48.11 -9.68 3.89
C GLY A 153 -49.09 -10.83 3.65
N GLY A 154 -48.61 -12.08 3.69
CA GLY A 154 -49.45 -13.26 3.57
C GLY A 154 -49.93 -13.52 2.14
N MET A 155 -50.99 -14.32 2.03
CA MET A 155 -51.62 -14.71 0.77
C MET A 155 -52.22 -13.47 0.08
N GLU A 156 -52.82 -12.57 0.86
CA GLU A 156 -53.36 -11.29 0.38
C GLU A 156 -52.28 -10.35 -0.16
N GLY A 157 -51.16 -10.17 0.56
CA GLY A 157 -50.08 -9.29 0.12
C GLY A 157 -49.50 -9.72 -1.23
N VAL A 158 -49.19 -11.00 -1.37
CA VAL A 158 -48.58 -11.54 -2.60
C VAL A 158 -49.58 -11.56 -3.77
N LEU A 159 -50.85 -11.93 -3.55
CA LEU A 159 -51.86 -11.85 -4.61
C LEU A 159 -52.22 -10.41 -4.98
N GLY A 160 -52.09 -9.47 -4.05
CA GLY A 160 -52.22 -8.04 -4.33
C GLY A 160 -51.14 -7.53 -5.27
N GLU A 161 -49.89 -7.98 -5.13
CA GLU A 161 -48.83 -7.71 -6.09
C GLU A 161 -49.15 -8.28 -7.47
N VAL A 162 -49.66 -9.52 -7.53
CA VAL A 162 -50.08 -10.16 -8.79
C VAL A 162 -51.23 -9.39 -9.44
N SER A 163 -52.27 -9.04 -8.68
CA SER A 163 -53.40 -8.26 -9.18
C SER A 163 -52.97 -6.88 -9.68
N ALA A 164 -52.07 -6.20 -8.96
CA ALA A 164 -51.54 -4.90 -9.37
C ALA A 164 -50.72 -4.95 -10.67
N ALA A 165 -50.14 -6.10 -11.00
CA ALA A 165 -49.40 -6.31 -12.25
C ALA A 165 -50.31 -6.59 -13.47
N LEU A 166 -51.58 -6.97 -13.23
CA LEU A 166 -52.55 -7.24 -14.29
C LEU A 166 -53.12 -5.95 -14.88
N THR A 167 -53.40 -5.97 -16.18
CA THR A 167 -54.14 -4.89 -16.85
C THR A 167 -55.59 -4.86 -16.38
N ASP A 168 -56.27 -3.71 -16.58
CA ASP A 168 -57.69 -3.57 -16.23
C ASP A 168 -58.57 -4.64 -16.89
N GLN A 169 -58.30 -4.95 -18.16
CA GLN A 169 -59.02 -5.98 -18.91
C GLN A 169 -58.76 -7.40 -18.35
N GLU A 170 -57.55 -7.69 -17.88
CA GLU A 170 -57.23 -8.99 -17.27
C GLU A 170 -57.93 -9.14 -15.92
N ARG A 171 -57.96 -8.09 -15.10
CA ARG A 171 -58.68 -8.10 -13.81
C ARG A 171 -60.18 -8.26 -13.97
N GLU A 172 -60.78 -7.64 -14.99
CA GLU A 172 -62.20 -7.86 -15.32
C GLU A 172 -62.51 -9.32 -15.67
N ASN A 173 -61.58 -10.02 -16.33
CA ASN A 173 -61.76 -11.44 -16.64
C ASN A 173 -61.56 -12.32 -15.40
N TYR A 174 -60.51 -12.04 -14.64
CA TYR A 174 -60.15 -12.81 -13.46
C TYR A 174 -59.12 -12.07 -12.60
N ASP A 175 -59.53 -11.69 -11.39
CA ASP A 175 -58.62 -11.18 -10.35
C ASP A 175 -58.35 -12.28 -9.31
N PRO A 176 -57.09 -12.76 -9.16
CA PRO A 176 -56.76 -13.78 -8.18
C PRO A 176 -56.94 -13.30 -6.73
N LEU A 177 -56.76 -12.00 -6.45
CA LEU A 177 -56.94 -11.43 -5.11
C LEU A 177 -58.41 -11.44 -4.71
N GLU A 178 -59.30 -10.91 -5.55
CA GLU A 178 -60.75 -10.87 -5.28
C GLU A 178 -61.30 -12.28 -5.09
N ALA A 179 -60.83 -13.22 -5.90
CA ALA A 179 -61.28 -14.58 -5.82
C ALA A 179 -60.70 -15.32 -4.60
N TYR A 180 -59.55 -14.91 -4.06
CA TYR A 180 -59.08 -15.35 -2.74
C TYR A 180 -59.95 -14.80 -1.60
N HIS A 181 -60.29 -13.51 -1.63
CA HIS A 181 -61.22 -12.91 -0.67
C HIS A 181 -62.58 -13.61 -0.66
N SER A 182 -63.12 -13.89 -1.84
CA SER A 182 -64.40 -14.63 -1.97
C SER A 182 -64.31 -16.02 -1.35
N LEU A 183 -63.20 -16.75 -1.59
CA LEU A 183 -62.99 -18.08 -1.01
C LEU A 183 -62.86 -18.06 0.50
N THR A 184 -62.10 -17.11 1.03
CA THR A 184 -61.92 -16.98 2.48
C THR A 184 -63.22 -16.61 3.18
N GLU A 185 -64.06 -15.79 2.54
CA GLU A 185 -65.42 -15.51 3.03
C GLU A 185 -66.30 -16.76 3.04
N TRP A 186 -66.29 -17.56 1.96
CA TRP A 186 -67.08 -18.81 1.91
C TRP A 186 -66.56 -19.90 2.86
N LEU A 187 -65.27 -19.88 3.15
CA LEU A 187 -64.63 -20.80 4.10
C LEU A 187 -64.79 -20.34 5.55
N ASN A 188 -65.37 -19.18 5.86
CA ASN A 188 -65.62 -18.77 7.24
C ASN A 188 -66.98 -19.28 7.73
#